data_AF-A0A0C2W6V7-F1
#
_entry.id   AF-A0A0C2W6V7-F1
#
_cell.length_a   1.000
_cell.length_b   1.000
_cell.length_c   1.000
_cell.angle_alpha   90.00
_cell.angle_beta   90.00
_cell.angle_gamma   90.00
#
_symmetry.space_group_name_H-M   'P 1'
#
loop_
_entity.id
_entity.type
_entity.pdbx_description
1 polymer ?
#
loop_
_entity_poly.entity_id
_entity_poly.type
_entity_poly.pdbx_seq_one_letter_code
_entity_poly.pdbx_strand_id
1 'polypeptide(L)'
;MNTCPEEIVLLMHEYLDEELSYEKENELKQHLQHCDACRTHFQELKRTIAFVQSTSHIEAPSGFTHNVMSRLPKEKKKAGMQRWFQNNPFFAAAAVFLILMGGSLLTAWNSDDQFAFTNNDNVIVEGHTVVVPEGEVVKGDMVVRNGDLRVEGQVDGDVTVINGERYVAGAGSITGQIEEVDQAFEWLWYNIKSAFNEFGDMFETNNNE
;
A
#
# COMPACT_ATOMS: atom_id res chain seq x y z
N MET A 1 -75.04 13.39 18.65
CA MET A 1 -73.78 13.31 17.88
C MET A 1 -73.84 12.02 17.09
N ASN A 2 -74.12 12.09 15.79
CA ASN A 2 -74.09 10.89 14.96
C ASN A 2 -72.62 10.60 14.69
N THR A 3 -72.06 9.65 15.44
CA THR A 3 -70.67 9.21 15.32
C THR A 3 -70.50 8.48 13.98
N CYS A 4 -69.51 8.88 13.18
CA CYS A 4 -69.14 8.12 12.01
C CYS A 4 -68.68 6.71 12.42
N PRO A 5 -69.01 5.65 11.65
CA PRO A 5 -68.49 4.32 11.91
C PRO A 5 -66.97 4.32 11.85
N GLU A 6 -66.33 3.61 12.77
CA GLU A 6 -64.87 3.55 12.91
C GLU A 6 -64.19 3.06 11.62
N GLU A 7 -64.78 2.07 10.96
CA GLU A 7 -64.33 1.54 9.67
C GLU A 7 -64.28 2.61 8.58
N ILE A 8 -65.30 3.46 8.48
CA ILE A 8 -65.34 4.55 7.49
C ILE A 8 -64.29 5.62 7.83
N VAL A 9 -64.07 5.91 9.12
CA VAL A 9 -63.02 6.84 9.55
C VAL A 9 -61.63 6.29 9.18
N LEU A 10 -61.40 4.99 9.34
CA LEU A 10 -60.16 4.34 8.91
C LEU A 10 -59.96 4.50 7.39
N LEU A 11 -61.00 4.24 6.59
CA LEU A 11 -60.95 4.43 5.13
C LEU A 11 -60.66 5.89 4.75
N MET A 12 -61.18 6.87 5.50
CA MET A 12 -60.84 8.29 5.28
C MET A 12 -59.35 8.56 5.46
N HIS A 13 -58.72 7.97 6.49
CA HIS A 13 -57.28 8.15 6.73
C HIS A 13 -56.43 7.41 5.69
N GLU A 14 -56.73 6.13 5.42
CA GLU A 14 -56.07 5.37 4.35
C GLU A 14 -56.16 6.09 2.99
N TYR A 15 -57.28 6.78 2.71
CA TYR A 15 -57.42 7.61 1.51
C TYR A 15 -56.51 8.85 1.53
N LEU A 16 -56.41 9.54 2.67
CA LEU A 16 -55.60 10.75 2.81
C LEU A 16 -54.09 10.46 2.78
N ASP A 17 -53.70 9.24 3.16
CA ASP A 17 -52.33 8.74 3.11
C ASP A 17 -51.98 8.10 1.74
N GLU A 18 -52.93 8.08 0.79
CA GLU A 18 -52.78 7.49 -0.56
C GLU A 18 -52.54 5.96 -0.56
N GLU A 19 -52.98 5.25 0.47
CA GLU A 19 -52.78 3.80 0.65
C GLU A 19 -54.02 2.95 0.33
N LEU A 20 -55.13 3.58 -0.08
CA LEU A 20 -56.42 2.92 -0.27
C LEU A 20 -56.51 2.15 -1.59
N SER A 21 -57.02 0.92 -1.56
CA SER A 21 -57.32 0.15 -2.78
C SER A 21 -58.54 0.70 -3.52
N TYR A 22 -58.63 0.43 -4.83
CA TYR A 22 -59.74 0.90 -5.68
C TYR A 22 -61.13 0.46 -5.17
N GLU A 23 -61.25 -0.79 -4.70
CA GLU A 23 -62.50 -1.35 -4.17
C GLU A 23 -62.98 -0.58 -2.93
N LYS A 24 -62.07 -0.37 -1.97
CA LYS A 24 -62.30 0.40 -0.74
C LYS A 24 -62.55 1.88 -1.01
N GLU A 25 -61.90 2.46 -2.02
CA GLU A 25 -62.15 3.84 -2.42
C GLU A 25 -63.59 4.02 -2.93
N ASN A 26 -64.09 3.06 -3.70
CA ASN A 26 -65.47 3.08 -4.16
C ASN A 26 -66.46 2.92 -3.00
N GLU A 27 -66.16 2.05 -2.04
CA GLU A 27 -66.94 1.91 -0.80
C GLU A 27 -67.01 3.22 0.00
N LEU A 28 -65.86 3.86 0.23
CA LEU A 28 -65.79 5.16 0.89
C LEU A 28 -66.60 6.22 0.13
N LYS A 29 -66.45 6.30 -1.20
CA LYS A 29 -67.22 7.24 -2.04
C LYS A 29 -68.72 7.02 -1.93
N GLN A 30 -69.17 5.76 -1.97
CA GLN A 30 -70.58 5.42 -1.80
C GLN A 30 -71.11 5.86 -0.43
N HIS A 31 -70.34 5.63 0.64
CA HIS A 31 -70.73 6.06 1.98
C HIS A 31 -70.85 7.59 2.10
N LEU A 32 -69.87 8.33 1.56
CA LEU A 32 -69.85 9.80 1.60
C LEU A 32 -70.98 10.44 0.78
N GLN A 33 -71.55 9.73 -0.20
CA GLN A 33 -72.73 10.19 -0.94
C GLN A 33 -74.02 10.11 -0.10
N HIS A 34 -74.14 9.11 0.76
CA HIS A 34 -75.36 8.82 1.50
C HIS A 34 -75.34 9.33 2.95
N CYS A 35 -74.16 9.62 3.52
CA CYS A 35 -74.01 10.08 4.91
C CYS A 35 -73.44 11.49 4.98
N ASP A 36 -74.30 12.48 5.24
CA ASP A 36 -73.92 13.90 5.35
C ASP A 36 -72.94 14.18 6.50
N ALA A 37 -73.09 13.46 7.63
CA ALA A 37 -72.20 13.62 8.79
C ALA A 37 -70.75 13.25 8.44
N CYS A 38 -70.57 12.10 7.78
CA CYS A 38 -69.23 11.63 7.39
C CYS A 38 -68.65 12.40 6.20
N ARG A 39 -69.50 12.92 5.30
CA ARG A 39 -69.07 13.88 4.27
C ARG A 39 -68.53 15.17 4.89
N THR A 40 -69.19 15.70 5.91
CA THR A 40 -68.76 16.91 6.60
C THR A 40 -67.43 16.69 7.33
N HIS A 41 -67.33 15.60 8.09
CA HIS A 41 -66.09 15.21 8.77
C HIS A 41 -64.90 15.07 7.81
N PHE A 42 -65.10 14.39 6.67
CA PHE A 42 -64.05 14.25 5.66
C PHE A 42 -63.63 15.58 5.03
N GLN A 43 -64.57 16.51 4.83
CA GLN A 43 -64.26 17.86 4.35
C GLN A 43 -63.46 18.67 5.38
N GLU A 44 -63.77 18.53 6.67
CA GLU A 44 -63.03 19.18 7.76
C GLU A 44 -61.58 18.67 7.82
N LEU A 45 -61.37 17.36 7.68
CA LEU A 45 -60.03 16.76 7.58
C LEU A 45 -59.25 17.33 6.39
N LYS A 46 -59.84 17.34 5.19
CA LYS A 46 -59.20 17.91 3.98
C LYS A 46 -58.86 19.38 4.14
N ARG A 47 -59.75 20.17 4.74
CA ARG A 47 -59.49 21.61 5.02
C ARG A 47 -58.34 21.80 5.99
N THR A 48 -58.26 20.96 7.02
CA THR A 48 -57.17 21.00 8.02
C THR A 48 -55.83 20.69 7.37
N ILE A 49 -55.76 19.66 6.52
CA ILE A 49 -54.55 19.31 5.77
C ILE A 49 -54.14 20.47 4.85
N ALA A 50 -55.07 21.01 4.06
CA ALA A 50 -54.79 22.13 3.17
C ALA A 50 -54.30 23.37 3.92
N PHE A 51 -54.88 23.66 5.09
CA PHE A 51 -54.45 24.76 5.95
C PHE A 51 -53.02 24.57 6.46
N VAL A 52 -52.68 23.38 6.97
CA VAL A 52 -51.32 23.06 7.43
C VAL A 52 -50.33 23.14 6.26
N GLN A 53 -50.68 22.60 5.10
CA GLN A 53 -49.82 22.66 3.91
C GLN A 53 -49.61 24.09 3.40
N SER A 54 -50.58 24.99 3.55
CA SER A 54 -50.42 26.39 3.15
C SER A 54 -49.36 27.16 3.95
N THR A 55 -48.99 26.66 5.14
CA THR A 55 -47.97 27.27 6.00
C THR A 55 -46.55 26.72 5.75
N SER A 56 -46.41 25.70 4.91
CA SER A 56 -45.16 24.93 4.78
C SER A 56 -44.13 25.51 3.81
N HIS A 57 -44.31 26.75 3.34
CA HIS A 57 -43.27 27.48 2.61
C HIS A 57 -42.15 27.93 3.59
N ILE A 58 -41.39 26.95 4.08
CA ILE A 58 -40.22 27.15 4.91
C ILE A 58 -39.00 26.82 4.04
N GLU A 59 -38.28 27.87 3.64
CA GLU A 59 -36.99 27.68 2.99
C GLU A 59 -35.91 27.42 4.03
N ALA A 60 -34.94 26.57 3.65
CA ALA A 60 -33.76 26.38 4.49
C ALA A 60 -32.98 27.70 4.60
N PRO A 61 -32.42 28.03 5.79
CA PRO A 61 -31.62 29.23 5.94
C PRO A 61 -30.40 29.20 5.02
N SER A 62 -29.93 30.37 4.60
CA SER A 62 -28.72 30.49 3.79
C SER A 62 -27.55 29.74 4.42
N GLY A 63 -26.91 28.85 3.66
CA GLY A 63 -25.77 28.07 4.14
C GLY A 63 -26.12 26.83 4.97
N PHE A 64 -27.39 26.41 5.05
CA PHE A 64 -27.80 25.15 5.71
C PHE A 64 -26.96 23.95 5.27
N THR A 65 -26.84 23.72 3.96
CA THR A 65 -26.07 22.61 3.40
C THR A 65 -24.62 22.65 3.85
N HIS A 66 -23.96 23.81 3.76
CA HIS A 66 -22.58 23.97 4.21
C HIS A 66 -22.43 23.64 5.71
N ASN A 67 -23.33 24.19 6.53
CA ASN A 67 -23.34 23.99 7.97
C ASN A 67 -23.58 22.53 8.38
N VAL A 68 -24.40 21.79 7.65
CA VAL A 68 -24.60 20.34 7.85
C VAL A 68 -23.35 19.58 7.45
N MET A 69 -22.84 19.82 6.24
CA MET A 69 -21.68 19.11 5.69
C MET A 69 -20.42 19.31 6.54
N SER A 70 -20.23 20.51 7.11
CA SER A 70 -19.10 20.80 8.00
C SER A 70 -19.12 20.05 9.33
N ARG A 71 -20.30 19.58 9.76
CA ARG A 71 -20.49 18.84 11.02
C ARG A 71 -20.50 17.32 10.84
N LEU A 72 -20.49 16.83 9.60
CA LEU A 72 -20.41 15.40 9.35
C LEU A 72 -19.04 14.86 9.78
N PRO A 73 -19.00 13.67 10.40
CA PRO A 73 -17.74 13.04 10.74
C PRO A 73 -16.95 12.78 9.45
N LYS A 74 -15.67 13.20 9.44
CA LYS A 74 -14.78 12.95 8.30
C LYS A 74 -14.66 11.44 8.10
N GLU A 75 -14.88 10.98 6.87
CA GLU A 75 -14.67 9.58 6.53
C GLU A 75 -13.25 9.15 6.92
N LYS A 76 -13.13 7.96 7.52
CA LYS A 76 -11.84 7.44 7.97
C LYS A 76 -10.94 7.26 6.75
N LYS A 77 -9.83 8.02 6.70
CA LYS A 77 -8.81 8.02 5.63
C LYS A 77 -8.22 6.64 5.28
N LYS A 78 -8.54 5.57 6.02
CA LYS A 78 -8.12 4.20 5.72
C LYS A 78 -8.57 3.74 4.31
N ALA A 79 -9.68 4.27 3.78
CA ALA A 79 -10.11 3.97 2.42
C ALA A 79 -9.22 4.60 1.33
N GLY A 80 -8.40 5.61 1.65
CA GLY A 80 -7.62 6.35 0.65
C GLY A 80 -6.41 5.58 0.13
N MET A 81 -5.61 4.98 1.01
CA MET A 81 -4.41 4.22 0.63
C MET A 81 -4.79 2.95 -0.14
N GLN A 82 -5.82 2.23 0.33
CA GLN A 82 -6.32 1.02 -0.33
C GLN A 82 -6.94 1.34 -1.70
N ARG A 83 -7.72 2.42 -1.83
CA ARG A 83 -8.23 2.87 -3.13
C ARG A 83 -7.13 3.38 -4.06
N TRP A 84 -6.08 4.00 -3.53
CA TRP A 84 -4.95 4.48 -4.34
C TRP A 84 -4.18 3.30 -4.98
N PHE A 85 -3.97 2.22 -4.22
CA PHE A 85 -3.35 1.00 -4.76
C PHE A 85 -4.26 0.27 -5.77
N GLN A 86 -5.58 0.29 -5.54
CA GLN A 86 -6.56 -0.27 -6.49
C GLN A 86 -6.73 0.56 -7.76
N ASN A 87 -6.59 1.89 -7.68
CA ASN A 87 -6.80 2.79 -8.81
C ASN A 87 -5.54 3.04 -9.65
N ASN A 88 -4.36 2.57 -9.22
CA ASN A 88 -3.11 2.72 -9.98
C ASN A 88 -2.48 1.36 -10.33
N PRO A 89 -3.13 0.54 -11.18
CA PRO A 89 -2.66 -0.79 -11.56
C PRO A 89 -1.29 -0.80 -12.26
N PHE A 90 -0.85 0.35 -12.79
CA PHE A 90 0.46 0.50 -13.45
C PHE A 90 1.63 0.23 -12.50
N PHE A 91 1.60 0.75 -11.27
CA PHE A 91 2.68 0.52 -10.30
C PHE A 91 2.71 -0.92 -9.79
N ALA A 92 1.54 -1.54 -9.62
CA ALA A 92 1.44 -2.95 -9.26
C ALA A 92 2.03 -3.84 -10.37
N ALA A 93 1.70 -3.58 -11.64
CA ALA A 93 2.26 -4.30 -12.78
C ALA A 93 3.78 -4.10 -12.91
N ALA A 94 4.28 -2.87 -12.72
CA ALA A 94 5.70 -2.57 -12.75
C ALA A 94 6.47 -3.30 -11.64
N ALA A 95 5.93 -3.35 -10.41
CA ALA A 95 6.54 -4.09 -9.31
C ALA A 95 6.62 -5.60 -9.60
N VAL A 96 5.54 -6.20 -10.10
CA VAL A 96 5.54 -7.62 -10.49
C VAL A 96 6.54 -7.89 -11.62
N PHE A 97 6.60 -7.01 -12.63
CA PHE A 97 7.55 -7.13 -13.73
C PHE A 97 9.01 -7.08 -13.23
N LEU A 98 9.34 -6.12 -12.36
CA LEU A 98 10.67 -6.00 -11.77
C LEU A 98 11.04 -7.20 -10.91
N ILE A 99 10.09 -7.78 -10.16
CA ILE A 99 10.33 -8.99 -9.37
C ILE A 99 10.61 -10.19 -10.28
N LEU A 100 9.82 -10.37 -11.33
CA LEU A 100 9.98 -11.51 -12.25
C LEU A 100 11.25 -11.37 -13.11
N MET A 101 11.53 -10.17 -13.61
CA MET A 101 12.73 -9.89 -14.39
C MET A 101 13.98 -9.90 -13.52
N GLY A 102 13.95 -9.27 -12.35
CA GLY A 102 15.04 -9.27 -11.38
C GLY A 102 15.35 -10.68 -10.89
N GLY A 103 14.33 -11.48 -10.58
CA GLY A 103 14.51 -12.89 -10.21
C GLY A 103 15.17 -13.73 -11.30
N SER A 104 14.86 -13.47 -12.57
CA SER A 104 15.48 -14.15 -13.70
C SER A 104 16.97 -13.81 -13.84
N LEU A 105 17.33 -12.54 -13.65
CA LEU A 105 18.73 -12.09 -13.72
C LEU A 105 19.59 -12.68 -12.59
N LEU A 106 19.03 -12.83 -11.39
CA LEU A 106 19.73 -13.46 -10.26
C LEU A 106 20.09 -14.93 -10.55
N THR A 107 19.21 -15.68 -11.23
CA THR A 107 19.49 -17.09 -11.56
C THR A 107 20.61 -17.27 -12.59
N ALA A 108 20.79 -16.30 -13.51
CA ALA A 108 21.86 -16.33 -14.50
C ALA A 108 23.24 -15.97 -13.91
N TRP A 109 23.29 -15.45 -12.69
CA TRP A 109 24.51 -14.93 -12.05
C TRP A 109 25.22 -15.94 -11.14
N ASN A 110 24.56 -17.05 -10.79
CA ASN A 110 25.13 -18.08 -9.92
C ASN A 110 26.09 -19.05 -10.67
N SER A 111 26.82 -18.57 -11.69
CA SER A 111 27.60 -19.44 -12.61
C SER A 111 29.11 -19.21 -12.61
N ASP A 112 29.65 -18.23 -11.87
CA ASP A 112 31.10 -17.91 -11.86
C ASP A 112 31.74 -17.98 -10.44
N ASP A 113 31.45 -19.04 -9.69
CA ASP A 113 32.08 -19.35 -8.39
C ASP A 113 33.48 -20.01 -8.56
N GLN A 114 34.40 -19.38 -9.31
CA GLN A 114 35.76 -19.90 -9.40
C GLN A 114 36.67 -19.33 -8.30
N PHE A 115 37.44 -20.20 -7.65
CA PHE A 115 38.42 -19.84 -6.64
C PHE A 115 39.60 -19.08 -7.26
N ALA A 116 39.98 -17.95 -6.66
CA ALA A 116 41.12 -17.14 -7.10
C ALA A 116 41.81 -16.47 -5.91
N PHE A 117 43.13 -16.30 -5.99
CA PHE A 117 43.92 -15.66 -4.94
C PHE A 117 45.08 -14.84 -5.52
N THR A 118 45.59 -13.87 -4.76
CA THR A 118 46.83 -13.16 -5.10
C THR A 118 48.02 -14.12 -5.03
N ASN A 119 48.64 -14.38 -6.17
CA ASN A 119 49.79 -15.28 -6.24
C ASN A 119 51.04 -14.63 -5.65
N ASN A 120 51.54 -15.17 -4.54
CA ASN A 120 52.75 -14.75 -3.83
C ASN A 120 53.58 -15.99 -3.49
N ASP A 121 54.91 -15.87 -3.51
CA ASP A 121 55.83 -17.02 -3.33
C ASP A 121 55.76 -17.67 -1.92
N ASN A 122 55.21 -16.96 -0.94
CA ASN A 122 55.20 -17.35 0.49
C ASN A 122 53.80 -17.83 0.96
N VAL A 123 53.02 -18.45 0.07
CA VAL A 123 51.64 -18.85 0.33
C VAL A 123 51.41 -20.29 -0.11
N ILE A 124 50.75 -21.08 0.74
CA ILE A 124 50.43 -22.49 0.49
C ILE A 124 48.94 -22.61 0.23
N VAL A 125 48.54 -23.35 -0.80
CA VAL A 125 47.12 -23.57 -1.14
C VAL A 125 46.71 -24.98 -0.74
N GLU A 126 45.77 -25.08 0.19
CA GLU A 126 45.16 -26.34 0.64
C GLU A 126 43.70 -26.38 0.17
N GLY A 127 43.47 -26.92 -1.03
CA GLY A 127 42.13 -26.96 -1.62
C GLY A 127 41.62 -25.56 -1.98
N HIS A 128 40.62 -25.06 -1.23
CA HIS A 128 40.09 -23.70 -1.35
C HIS A 128 40.56 -22.78 -0.21
N THR A 129 41.57 -23.20 0.56
CA THR A 129 42.13 -22.39 1.66
C THR A 129 43.53 -21.90 1.28
N VAL A 130 43.73 -20.60 1.35
CA VAL A 130 45.02 -19.92 1.20
C VAL A 130 45.65 -19.82 2.58
N VAL A 131 46.84 -20.39 2.77
CA VAL A 131 47.53 -20.46 4.07
C VAL A 131 48.82 -19.65 4.00
N VAL A 132 48.99 -18.71 4.94
CA VAL A 132 50.25 -18.02 5.21
C VAL A 132 50.91 -18.71 6.41
N PRO A 133 51.94 -19.55 6.20
CA PRO A 133 52.51 -20.39 7.25
C PRO A 133 53.31 -19.57 8.29
N GLU A 134 53.50 -20.14 9.49
CA GLU A 134 54.30 -19.52 10.55
C GLU A 134 55.73 -19.21 10.10
N GLY A 135 56.22 -18.01 10.41
CA GLY A 135 57.58 -17.57 10.08
C GLY A 135 57.75 -16.92 8.70
N GLU A 136 56.72 -16.97 7.85
CA GLU A 136 56.71 -16.28 6.56
C GLU A 136 56.05 -14.89 6.65
N VAL A 137 56.56 -13.96 5.85
CA VAL A 137 56.02 -12.61 5.72
C VAL A 137 55.60 -12.37 4.27
N VAL A 138 54.32 -12.13 4.06
CA VAL A 138 53.79 -11.68 2.76
C VAL A 138 53.78 -10.15 2.75
N LYS A 139 54.38 -9.54 1.72
CA LYS A 139 54.43 -8.07 1.58
C LYS A 139 53.48 -7.62 0.48
N GLY A 140 52.63 -6.65 0.79
CA GLY A 140 51.62 -6.13 -0.12
C GLY A 140 50.27 -6.81 0.04
N ASP A 141 49.29 -6.28 -0.69
CA ASP A 141 47.88 -6.59 -0.48
C ASP A 141 47.51 -7.99 -0.98
N MET A 142 46.70 -8.70 -0.19
CA MET A 142 46.24 -10.05 -0.49
C MET A 142 44.74 -10.08 -0.70
N VAL A 143 44.31 -10.70 -1.81
CA VAL A 143 42.90 -10.91 -2.13
C VAL A 143 42.66 -12.40 -2.30
N VAL A 144 41.64 -12.93 -1.61
CA VAL A 144 41.16 -14.31 -1.76
C VAL A 144 39.68 -14.27 -2.15
N ARG A 145 39.31 -14.99 -3.21
CA ARG A 145 37.95 -15.05 -3.76
C ARG A 145 37.44 -16.49 -3.78
N ASN A 146 36.20 -16.70 -3.32
CA ASN A 146 35.53 -17.99 -3.28
C ASN A 146 36.37 -19.07 -2.55
N GLY A 147 37.02 -18.68 -1.45
CA GLY A 147 37.90 -19.53 -0.67
C GLY A 147 38.37 -18.87 0.63
N ASP A 148 38.88 -19.68 1.55
CA ASP A 148 39.20 -19.27 2.91
C ASP A 148 40.64 -18.76 3.01
N LEU A 149 40.90 -17.86 3.96
CA LEU A 149 42.25 -17.39 4.26
C LEU A 149 42.64 -17.79 5.69
N ARG A 150 43.76 -18.51 5.83
CA ARG A 150 44.38 -18.83 7.12
C ARG A 150 45.72 -18.14 7.28
N VAL A 151 45.83 -17.26 8.27
CA VAL A 151 47.06 -16.52 8.57
C VAL A 151 47.67 -17.06 9.85
N GLU A 152 48.80 -17.75 9.73
CA GLU A 152 49.62 -18.24 10.84
C GLU A 152 50.94 -17.45 10.98
N GLY A 153 51.43 -16.87 9.87
CA GLY A 153 52.58 -15.96 9.82
C GLY A 153 52.19 -14.47 9.85
N GLN A 154 52.84 -13.64 9.03
CA GLN A 154 52.59 -12.19 8.99
C GLN A 154 52.22 -11.70 7.59
N VAL A 155 51.20 -10.86 7.50
CA VAL A 155 50.84 -10.12 6.27
C VAL A 155 51.09 -8.64 6.49
N ASP A 156 51.98 -8.07 5.68
CA ASP A 156 52.33 -6.65 5.68
C ASP A 156 51.64 -5.91 4.52
N GLY A 157 50.33 -5.70 4.67
CA GLY A 157 49.45 -5.16 3.64
C GLY A 157 47.97 -5.35 3.99
N ASP A 158 47.09 -4.87 3.12
CA ASP A 158 45.65 -5.01 3.28
C ASP A 158 45.17 -6.40 2.85
N VAL A 159 44.16 -6.93 3.54
CA VAL A 159 43.62 -8.27 3.28
C VAL A 159 42.14 -8.17 2.96
N THR A 160 41.77 -8.62 1.76
CA THR A 160 40.38 -8.69 1.31
C THR A 160 39.97 -10.13 1.05
N VAL A 161 38.95 -10.60 1.77
CA VAL A 161 38.35 -11.93 1.55
C VAL A 161 36.95 -11.74 0.99
N ILE A 162 36.71 -12.34 -0.19
CA ILE A 162 35.46 -12.23 -0.96
C ILE A 162 34.83 -13.63 -1.04
N ASN A 163 33.62 -13.81 -0.50
CA ASN A 163 32.95 -15.12 -0.42
C ASN A 163 33.83 -16.23 0.20
N GLY A 164 34.32 -16.01 1.42
CA GLY A 164 35.13 -16.99 2.14
C GLY A 164 35.28 -16.61 3.61
N GLU A 165 35.71 -17.56 4.43
CA GLU A 165 35.95 -17.34 5.85
C GLU A 165 37.42 -17.03 6.11
N ARG A 166 37.70 -16.15 7.08
CA ARG A 166 39.07 -15.86 7.52
C ARG A 166 39.37 -16.47 8.88
N TYR A 167 40.57 -16.98 9.03
CA TYR A 167 41.10 -17.57 10.25
C TYR A 167 42.49 -17.01 10.55
N VAL A 168 42.65 -16.30 11.66
CA VAL A 168 43.96 -15.83 12.13
C VAL A 168 44.35 -16.66 13.35
N ALA A 169 45.45 -17.41 13.27
CA ALA A 169 45.97 -18.15 14.41
C ALA A 169 46.58 -17.19 15.43
N GLY A 170 46.72 -17.61 16.70
CA GLY A 170 47.21 -16.74 17.79
C GLY A 170 48.64 -16.21 17.61
N ALA A 171 49.43 -16.79 16.70
CA ALA A 171 50.77 -16.31 16.31
C ALA A 171 50.76 -15.41 15.05
N GLY A 172 49.62 -15.30 14.36
CA GLY A 172 49.48 -14.55 13.11
C GLY A 172 49.23 -13.06 13.33
N SER A 173 49.72 -12.22 12.41
CA SER A 173 49.47 -10.77 12.45
C SER A 173 49.27 -10.15 11.07
N ILE A 174 48.34 -9.19 10.98
CA ILE A 174 48.03 -8.41 9.76
C ILE A 174 48.26 -6.94 10.11
N THR A 175 49.10 -6.23 9.35
CA THR A 175 49.43 -4.81 9.63
C THR A 175 48.45 -3.81 8.99
N GLY A 176 47.77 -4.22 7.91
CA GLY A 176 46.81 -3.41 7.16
C GLY A 176 45.35 -3.54 7.61
N GLN A 177 44.45 -2.96 6.82
CA GLN A 177 43.01 -3.07 7.00
C GLN A 177 42.50 -4.43 6.52
N ILE A 178 41.50 -4.93 7.23
CA ILE A 178 40.87 -6.22 6.92
C ILE A 178 39.45 -5.94 6.44
N GLU A 179 39.15 -6.36 5.22
CA GLU A 179 37.85 -6.16 4.58
C GLU A 179 37.22 -7.50 4.22
N GLU A 180 36.02 -7.74 4.74
CA GLU A 180 35.19 -8.89 4.41
C GLU A 180 34.05 -8.42 3.52
N VAL A 181 34.00 -8.99 2.31
CA VAL A 181 33.03 -8.61 1.30
C VAL A 181 32.17 -9.81 0.96
N ASP A 182 30.90 -9.75 1.37
CA ASP A 182 29.86 -10.61 0.80
C ASP A 182 29.52 -10.09 -0.60
N GLN A 183 29.76 -10.90 -1.65
CA GLN A 183 29.56 -10.50 -3.06
C GLN A 183 28.16 -9.94 -3.33
N ALA A 184 27.15 -10.43 -2.61
CA ALA A 184 25.77 -10.02 -2.82
C ALA A 184 25.52 -8.55 -2.45
N PHE A 185 26.20 -8.00 -1.44
CA PHE A 185 25.87 -6.67 -0.90
C PHE A 185 26.66 -5.56 -1.59
N GLU A 186 27.95 -5.77 -1.87
CA GLU A 186 28.80 -4.76 -2.49
C GLU A 186 28.41 -4.52 -3.96
N TRP A 187 28.11 -5.60 -4.71
CA TRP A 187 27.59 -5.48 -6.07
C TRP A 187 26.22 -4.79 -6.10
N LEU A 188 25.29 -5.17 -5.20
CA LEU A 188 23.97 -4.55 -5.14
C LEU A 188 24.08 -3.04 -4.89
N TRP A 189 24.94 -2.63 -3.94
CA TRP A 189 25.16 -1.23 -3.63
C TRP A 189 25.81 -0.46 -4.79
N TYR A 190 26.80 -1.06 -5.45
CA TYR A 190 27.44 -0.46 -6.64
C TYR A 190 26.46 -0.24 -7.79
N ASN A 191 25.60 -1.22 -8.09
CA ASN A 191 24.60 -1.10 -9.17
C ASN A 191 23.46 -0.14 -8.84
N ILE A 192 23.04 -0.07 -7.57
CA ILE A 192 22.05 0.91 -7.12
C ILE A 192 22.63 2.33 -7.30
N LYS A 193 23.89 2.52 -6.93
CA LYS A 193 24.55 3.83 -7.01
C LYS A 193 24.84 4.24 -8.45
N SER A 194 25.30 3.32 -9.30
CA SER A 194 25.55 3.61 -10.72
C SER A 194 24.25 3.91 -11.46
N ALA A 195 23.17 3.15 -11.23
CA ALA A 195 21.86 3.43 -11.80
C ALA A 195 21.34 4.81 -11.37
N PHE A 196 21.47 5.17 -10.08
CA PHE A 196 21.03 6.49 -9.61
C PHE A 196 21.80 7.64 -10.25
N ASN A 197 23.11 7.50 -10.42
CA ASN A 197 23.94 8.52 -11.06
C ASN A 197 23.61 8.66 -12.54
N GLU A 198 23.43 7.55 -13.26
CA GLU A 198 23.10 7.56 -14.69
C GLU A 198 21.70 8.16 -14.96
N PHE A 199 20.73 7.91 -14.07
CA PHE A 199 19.41 8.56 -14.11
C PHE A 199 19.48 10.05 -13.74
N GLY A 200 20.36 10.44 -12.81
CA GLY A 200 20.59 11.83 -12.42
C GLY A 200 21.17 12.65 -13.57
N ASP A 201 22.18 12.12 -14.24
CA ASP A 201 22.81 12.75 -15.41
C ASP A 201 21.81 12.91 -16.57
N MET A 202 20.91 11.94 -16.77
CA MET A 202 19.85 12.02 -17.78
C MET A 202 18.77 13.06 -17.46
N PHE A 203 18.53 13.38 -16.18
CA PHE A 203 17.58 14.42 -15.75
C PHE A 203 18.18 15.83 -15.76
N GLU A 204 19.48 15.99 -15.48
CA GLU A 204 20.16 17.27 -15.58
C GLU A 204 20.36 17.73 -17.03
N THR A 205 20.54 16.79 -17.97
CA THR A 205 20.72 17.11 -19.40
C THR A 205 19.46 17.70 -20.06
N ASN A 206 18.27 17.53 -19.47
CA ASN A 206 16.99 18.07 -20.00
C ASN A 206 16.60 19.47 -19.48
N ASN A 207 17.38 20.09 -18.58
CA ASN A 207 17.09 21.43 -18.04
C ASN A 207 17.89 22.57 -18.69
N ASN A 208 18.65 22.27 -19.76
CA ASN A 208 19.49 23.24 -20.49
C ASN A 208 19.12 23.34 -21.99
N GLU A 209 17.84 23.25 -22.34
CA GLU A 209 17.31 23.69 -23.65
C GLU A 209 16.16 24.68 -23.48
#